data_AF-A0A538DUU2-F1
#
_entry.id   AF-A0A538DUU2-F1
#
_cell.length_a   1.000
_cell.length_b   1.000
_cell.length_c   1.000
_cell.angle_alpha   90.00
_cell.angle_beta   90.00
_cell.angle_gamma   90.00
#
_symmetry.space_group_name_H-M   'P 1'
#
loop_
_entity.id
_entity.type
_entity.pdbx_description
1 polymer ?
#
loop_
_entity_poly.entity_id
_entity_poly.type
_entity_poly.pdbx_seq_one_letter_code
_entity_poly.pdbx_strand_id
1 'polypeptide(L)'
;MASTQTLELDFRSNDGLEVALLWQPETNRVTVSVYDAKTGDDFDLDVDPAEATDAFHHPYAYAANRGVHFVAGTRLPTETEALPV
;
A
#
# COMPACT_ATOMS: atom_id res chain seq x y z
N MET A 1 -7.28 -15.08 -19.18
CA MET A 1 -7.51 -14.10 -18.10
C MET A 1 -6.21 -14.03 -17.32
N ALA A 2 -5.31 -13.10 -17.64
CA ALA A 2 -4.07 -12.96 -16.89
C ALA A 2 -4.44 -12.42 -15.50
N SER A 3 -4.31 -13.27 -14.48
CA SER A 3 -4.40 -12.86 -13.09
C SER A 3 -3.19 -12.00 -12.81
N THR A 4 -3.39 -10.69 -12.65
CA THR A 4 -2.34 -9.72 -12.35
C THR A 4 -1.64 -10.15 -11.07
N GLN A 5 -0.52 -10.87 -11.19
CA GLN A 5 0.21 -11.42 -10.06
C GLN A 5 1.07 -10.31 -9.48
N THR A 6 0.47 -9.54 -8.59
CA THR A 6 1.21 -8.59 -7.77
C THR A 6 2.03 -9.37 -6.73
N LEU A 7 3.35 -9.24 -6.79
CA LEU A 7 4.29 -9.86 -5.88
C LEU A 7 4.63 -8.89 -4.75
N GLU A 8 4.58 -9.36 -3.52
CA GLU A 8 5.13 -8.63 -2.38
C GLU A 8 6.66 -8.71 -2.44
N LEU A 9 7.32 -7.57 -2.60
CA LEU A 9 8.78 -7.46 -2.62
C LEU A 9 9.34 -7.27 -1.23
N ASP A 10 8.71 -6.40 -0.45
CA ASP A 10 9.18 -6.03 0.89
C ASP A 10 7.99 -5.62 1.76
N PHE A 11 8.10 -5.83 3.06
CA PHE A 11 7.09 -5.43 4.03
C PHE A 11 7.80 -4.97 5.29
N ARG A 12 7.39 -3.80 5.77
CA ARG A 12 7.87 -3.21 7.01
C ARG A 12 6.69 -2.80 7.87
N SER A 13 6.72 -3.20 9.14
CA SER A 13 5.87 -2.61 10.17
C SER A 13 6.74 -1.88 11.21
N ASN A 14 6.34 -0.67 11.57
CA ASN A 14 7.07 0.19 12.50
C ASN A 14 6.10 1.03 13.33
N ASP A 15 6.01 0.75 14.63
CA ASP A 15 5.30 1.60 15.59
C ASP A 15 3.82 1.88 15.20
N GLY A 16 3.17 0.90 14.59
CA GLY A 16 1.80 1.00 14.07
C GLY A 16 1.68 1.49 12.62
N LEU A 17 2.78 1.84 11.95
CA LEU A 17 2.81 2.09 10.51
C LEU A 17 3.26 0.83 9.77
N GLU A 18 2.40 0.27 8.94
CA GLU A 18 2.66 -0.87 8.09
C GLU A 18 2.84 -0.37 6.65
N VAL A 19 3.91 -0.80 5.98
CA VAL A 19 4.28 -0.39 4.62
C VAL A 19 4.61 -1.66 3.85
N ALA A 20 3.85 -1.94 2.79
CA ALA A 20 4.05 -3.06 1.89
C ALA A 20 4.49 -2.55 0.52
N LEU A 21 5.60 -3.08 0.00
CA LEU A 21 6.06 -2.86 -1.36
C LEU A 21 5.53 -3.99 -2.25
N LEU A 22 4.62 -3.64 -3.14
CA LEU A 22 3.98 -4.53 -4.09
C LEU A 22 4.49 -4.25 -5.50
N TRP A 23 4.91 -5.27 -6.25
CA TRP A 23 5.40 -5.11 -7.62
C TRP A 23 4.68 -6.03 -8.58
N GLN A 24 4.35 -5.46 -9.74
CA GLN A 24 3.69 -6.14 -10.83
C GLN A 24 4.72 -6.36 -11.94
N PRO A 25 5.24 -7.59 -12.13
CA PRO A 25 6.22 -7.87 -13.17
C PRO A 25 5.64 -7.72 -14.58
N GLU A 26 4.33 -7.87 -14.75
CA GLU A 26 3.66 -7.77 -16.06
C GLU A 26 3.66 -6.35 -16.62
N THR A 27 3.50 -5.35 -15.76
CA THR A 27 3.42 -3.92 -16.12
C THR A 27 4.65 -3.14 -15.66
N ASN A 28 5.56 -3.82 -14.96
CA ASN A 28 6.70 -3.24 -14.24
C ASN A 28 6.29 -2.11 -13.28
N ARG A 29 5.08 -2.20 -12.72
CA ARG A 29 4.50 -1.18 -11.84
C ARG A 29 4.78 -1.53 -10.39
N VAL A 30 5.21 -0.55 -9.60
CA VAL A 30 5.39 -0.73 -8.15
C VAL A 30 4.33 0.08 -7.42
N THR A 31 3.75 -0.52 -6.39
CA THR A 31 2.72 0.06 -5.57
C THR A 31 3.16 -0.05 -4.12
N VAL A 32 3.22 1.06 -3.40
CA VAL A 32 3.51 1.08 -1.97
C VAL A 32 2.19 1.22 -1.22
N SER A 33 1.79 0.18 -0.51
CA SER A 33 0.61 0.22 0.36
C SER A 33 1.05 0.63 1.75
N VAL A 34 0.50 1.72 2.27
CA VAL A 34 0.77 2.22 3.61
C VAL A 34 -0.51 2.10 4.43
N TYR A 35 -0.40 1.56 5.64
CA TYR A 35 -1.47 1.43 6.60
C TYR A 35 -0.99 1.98 7.94
N ASP A 36 -1.63 3.02 8.43
CA ASP A 36 -1.38 3.61 9.74
C ASP A 36 -2.44 3.08 10.72
N ALA A 37 -2.04 2.11 11.55
CA ALA A 37 -2.89 1.55 12.60
C ALA A 37 -3.19 2.53 13.74
N LYS A 38 -2.43 3.63 13.89
CA LYS A 38 -2.65 4.64 14.93
C LYS A 38 -3.79 5.58 14.55
N THR A 39 -3.89 5.93 13.27
CA THR A 39 -4.97 6.79 12.75
C THR A 39 -6.10 5.98 12.12
N GLY A 40 -5.84 4.74 11.75
CA GLY A 40 -6.75 3.90 10.95
C GLY A 40 -6.78 4.32 9.48
N ASP A 41 -5.79 5.08 9.01
CA ASP A 41 -5.70 5.57 7.63
C ASP A 41 -4.88 4.60 6.77
N ASP A 42 -5.30 4.41 5.53
CA ASP A 42 -4.61 3.54 4.59
C ASP A 42 -4.64 4.12 3.19
N PHE A 43 -3.53 3.97 2.45
CA PHE A 43 -3.42 4.48 1.10
C PHE A 43 -2.40 3.68 0.28
N ASP A 44 -2.68 3.59 -1.02
CA ASP A 44 -1.75 3.06 -2.01
C ASP A 44 -1.08 4.18 -2.80
N LEU A 45 0.22 4.05 -3.00
CA LEU A 45 1.03 4.91 -3.84
C LEU A 45 1.50 4.13 -5.05
N ASP A 46 1.00 4.49 -6.22
CA ASP A 46 1.61 4.04 -7.48
C ASP A 46 2.94 4.76 -7.68
N VAL A 47 4.06 4.05 -7.60
CA VAL A 47 5.41 4.62 -7.69
C VAL A 47 6.17 4.03 -8.86
N ASP A 48 7.05 4.85 -9.42
CA ASP A 48 7.92 4.36 -10.48
C ASP A 48 8.92 3.36 -9.85
N PRO A 49 9.21 2.22 -10.48
CA PRO A 49 10.17 1.24 -9.95
C PRO A 49 11.55 1.84 -9.64
N ALA A 50 11.94 2.91 -10.34
CA ALA A 50 13.18 3.62 -10.07
C ALA A 50 13.17 4.40 -8.74
N GLU A 51 12.00 4.84 -8.27
CA GLU A 51 11.81 5.58 -7.01
C GLU A 51 11.19 4.72 -5.90
N ALA A 52 10.83 3.47 -6.20
CA ALA A 52 10.14 2.56 -5.28
C ALA A 52 10.84 2.41 -3.92
N THR A 53 12.16 2.24 -3.93
CA THR A 53 12.96 2.12 -2.69
C THR A 53 12.94 3.42 -1.89
N ASP A 54 12.96 4.58 -2.55
CA ASP A 54 12.92 5.88 -1.88
C ASP A 54 11.54 6.13 -1.27
N ALA A 55 10.48 5.83 -2.04
CA ALA A 55 9.10 5.88 -1.57
C ALA A 55 8.82 4.91 -0.42
N PHE A 56 9.44 3.74 -0.42
CA PHE A 56 9.33 2.77 0.69
C PHE A 56 10.01 3.26 1.97
N HIS A 57 11.17 3.92 1.85
CA HIS A 57 11.84 4.52 3.00
C HIS A 57 11.15 5.79 3.51
N HIS A 58 10.55 6.58 2.61
CA HIS A 58 9.93 7.86 2.91
C HIS A 58 8.53 8.03 2.28
N PRO A 59 7.54 7.20 2.65
CA PRO A 59 6.23 7.20 2.00
C PRO A 59 5.51 8.56 2.13
N TYR A 60 5.61 9.21 3.29
CA TYR A 60 5.01 10.52 3.51
C TYR A 60 5.70 11.66 2.73
N ALA A 61 7.03 11.60 2.58
CA ALA A 61 7.75 12.60 1.79
C ALA A 61 7.44 12.44 0.29
N TYR A 62 7.34 11.19 -0.16
CA TYR A 62 6.94 10.86 -1.53
C TYR A 62 5.51 11.34 -1.82
N ALA A 63 4.58 11.05 -0.91
CA ALA A 63 3.19 11.47 -1.00
C ALA A 63 3.05 13.01 -1.06
N ALA A 64 3.79 13.72 -0.20
CA ALA A 64 3.83 15.18 -0.18
C ALA A 64 4.40 15.77 -1.48
N ASN A 65 5.45 15.14 -2.05
CA ASN A 65 6.07 15.60 -3.29
C ASN A 65 5.16 15.40 -4.53
N ARG A 66 4.35 14.33 -4.53
CA ARG A 66 3.37 14.07 -5.61
C ARG A 66 2.04 14.81 -5.45
N GLY A 67 1.80 15.44 -4.29
CA GLY A 67 0.52 16.10 -4.01
C GLY A 67 -0.65 15.13 -3.98
N VAL A 68 -0.41 13.86 -3.64
CA VAL A 68 -1.50 12.87 -3.52
C VAL A 68 -2.33 13.22 -2.30
N HIS A 69 -3.64 13.34 -2.52
CA HIS A 69 -4.59 13.52 -1.45
C HIS A 69 -4.87 12.15 -0.83
N PHE A 70 -4.52 12.00 0.45
CA PHE A 70 -4.88 10.82 1.25
C PHE A 70 -6.40 10.73 1.31
N VAL A 71 -6.98 9.74 0.64
CA VAL A 71 -8.40 9.41 0.79
C VAL A 71 -8.49 8.52 2.02
N ALA A 72 -8.88 9.11 3.14
CA ALA A 72 -9.27 8.35 4.30
C ALA A 72 -10.50 7.49 3.95
N GLY A 73 -10.29 6.18 3.96
CA GLY A 73 -11.35 5.19 3.94
C GLY A 73 -11.72 4.70 2.54
N THR A 74 -11.49 3.43 2.28
CA THR A 74 -12.52 2.41 2.51
C THR A 74 -11.85 1.04 2.36
N ARG A 75 -11.10 0.59 3.37
CA ARG A 75 -11.06 -0.85 3.58
C ARG A 75 -12.47 -1.24 3.99
N LEU A 76 -13.30 -1.61 3.01
CA LEU A 76 -14.50 -2.38 3.27
C LEU A 76 -14.04 -3.49 4.23
N PRO A 77 -14.62 -3.62 5.43
CA PRO A 77 -14.32 -4.77 6.26
C PRO A 77 -14.59 -5.97 5.36
N THR A 78 -13.55 -6.74 5.02
CA THR A 78 -13.74 -8.10 4.54
C THR A 78 -14.63 -8.72 5.59
N GLU A 79 -15.90 -8.93 5.22
CA GLU A 79 -16.92 -9.53 6.07
C GLU A 79 -16.26 -10.73 6.74
N THR A 80 -15.99 -10.55 8.03
CA THR A 80 -16.03 -11.66 8.96
C THR A 80 -17.49 -12.09 8.95
N GLU A 81 -17.87 -12.89 7.96
CA GLU A 81 -19.16 -13.58 7.95
C GLU A 81 -19.02 -14.68 9.01
N ALA A 82 -19.15 -14.25 10.25
CA ALA A 82 -19.37 -15.08 11.40
C ALA A 82 -20.68 -15.83 11.16
N LEU A 83 -20.52 -17.13 10.85
CA LEU A 83 -21.32 -18.28 11.29
C LEU A 83 -22.78 -17.99 11.71
N PRO A 84 -23.79 -18.54 11.00
CA PRO A 84 -25.14 -18.57 11.53
C PRO A 84 -25.28 -19.62 12.66
N VAL A 85 -26.10 -19.21 13.64
CA VAL A 85 -26.50 -19.83 14.93
C VAL A 85 -26.90 -21.31 14.89
#